data_AF-A0A643K5L4-F1
#
_entry.id   AF-A0A643K5L4-F1
#
_cell.length_a   1.000
_cell.length_b   1.000
_cell.length_c   1.000
_cell.angle_alpha   90.00
_cell.angle_beta   90.00
_cell.angle_gamma   90.00
#
_symmetry.space_group_name_H-M   'P 1'
#
loop_
_entity.id
_entity.type
_entity.pdbx_description
1 polymer ?
#
loop_
_entity_poly.entity_id
_entity_poly.type
_entity_poly.pdbx_seq_one_letter_code
_entity_poly.pdbx_strand_id
1 'polypeptide(L)'
;MPLEETSLEALQSRLDDVESKAAAQRLMVAIAYKQGLSKAELTDWYGFPAPTVEEWFEEFESNSIDEIVDEIERFELPGRSVKPLVRQPNRSRLTYLNYEVIQDQGWDIDDDDLFEKASAAHLDSEDYGRIVVERGESILEAVERRGYNWPYACRGGACSNCAVYLKDGEIAMPGQQILPEDAIERGARLTCVGVPVTDHVGIIYNAKYIDFLDELRLPATRFSKSL
;
A
#
# COMPACT_ATOMS: atom_id res chain seq x y z
N MET A 1 -7.46 0.32 14.23
CA MET A 1 -7.66 -0.12 15.62
C MET A 1 -9.15 -0.37 15.84
N PRO A 2 -9.55 -1.44 16.56
CA PRO A 2 -10.94 -1.66 16.94
C PRO A 2 -11.50 -0.47 17.74
N LEU A 3 -12.83 -0.39 17.85
CA LEU A 3 -13.47 0.76 18.50
C LEU A 3 -12.97 0.98 19.93
N GLU A 4 -12.81 -0.06 20.74
CA GLU A 4 -12.35 0.06 22.14
C GLU A 4 -11.00 0.79 22.26
N GLU A 5 -10.11 0.61 21.29
CA GLU A 5 -8.77 1.19 21.29
C GLU A 5 -8.71 2.56 20.57
N THR A 6 -9.75 2.91 19.81
CA THR A 6 -9.82 4.19 19.08
C THR A 6 -10.24 5.33 20.02
N SER A 7 -9.52 6.46 19.99
CA SER A 7 -9.86 7.61 20.85
C SER A 7 -11.08 8.37 20.31
N LEU A 8 -11.74 9.11 21.20
CA LEU A 8 -12.87 9.97 20.81
C LEU A 8 -12.44 11.03 19.79
N GLU A 9 -11.26 11.62 19.97
CA GLU A 9 -10.72 12.64 19.07
C GLU A 9 -10.45 12.06 17.67
N ALA A 10 -9.97 10.82 17.58
CA ALA A 10 -9.73 10.16 16.30
C ALA A 10 -11.05 9.91 15.55
N LEU A 11 -12.10 9.47 16.25
CA LEU A 11 -13.43 9.29 15.66
C LEU A 11 -14.02 10.61 15.16
N GLN A 12 -13.89 11.68 15.95
CA GLN A 12 -14.35 13.03 15.58
C GLN A 12 -13.60 13.56 14.36
N SER A 13 -12.27 13.42 14.35
CA SER A 13 -11.46 13.80 13.19
C SER A 13 -11.85 13.02 11.94
N ARG A 14 -12.15 11.71 12.05
CA ARG A 14 -12.59 10.92 10.89
C ARG A 14 -13.97 11.34 10.40
N LEU A 15 -14.88 11.74 11.30
CA LEU A 15 -16.21 12.23 10.97
C LEU A 15 -16.15 13.54 10.17
N ASP A 16 -15.18 14.41 10.42
CA ASP A 16 -15.01 15.66 9.65
C ASP A 16 -14.62 15.39 8.18
N ASP A 17 -13.99 14.25 7.91
CA ASP A 17 -13.47 13.87 6.60
C ASP A 17 -14.38 12.91 5.82
N VAL A 18 -15.52 12.50 6.39
CA VAL A 18 -16.42 11.50 5.78
C VAL A 18 -17.42 12.14 4.84
N GLU A 19 -17.65 11.54 3.69
CA GLU A 19 -18.61 12.04 2.69
C GLU A 19 -19.86 11.16 2.58
N SER A 20 -19.75 9.87 2.90
CA SER A 20 -20.89 8.95 2.92
C SER A 20 -21.80 9.21 4.13
N LYS A 21 -23.11 9.20 3.86
CA LYS A 21 -24.13 9.26 4.90
C LYS A 21 -24.08 8.04 5.82
N ALA A 22 -23.95 6.83 5.26
CA ALA A 22 -23.89 5.62 6.06
C ALA A 22 -22.61 5.54 6.90
N ALA A 23 -21.47 6.01 6.37
CA ALA A 23 -20.22 6.06 7.11
C ALA A 23 -20.27 7.11 8.25
N ALA A 24 -20.86 8.28 8.00
CA ALA A 24 -21.14 9.26 9.05
C ALA A 24 -22.03 8.69 10.16
N GLN A 25 -23.04 7.90 9.80
CA GLN A 25 -23.91 7.23 10.78
C GLN A 25 -23.15 6.25 11.66
N ARG A 26 -22.26 5.43 11.08
CA ARG A 26 -21.41 4.52 11.87
C ARG A 26 -20.48 5.27 12.82
N LEU A 27 -19.84 6.34 12.35
CA LEU A 27 -18.98 7.18 13.18
C LEU A 27 -19.74 7.87 14.32
N MET A 28 -20.94 8.39 14.07
CA MET A 28 -21.79 8.99 15.11
C MET A 28 -22.17 7.97 16.19
N VAL A 29 -22.50 6.73 15.83
CA VAL A 29 -22.80 5.66 16.79
C VAL A 29 -21.56 5.29 17.61
N ALA A 30 -20.40 5.14 16.98
CA ALA A 30 -19.13 4.88 17.66
C ALA A 30 -18.77 5.99 18.66
N ILE A 31 -18.94 7.25 18.28
CA ILE A 31 -18.70 8.43 19.13
C ILE A 31 -19.65 8.43 20.32
N ALA A 32 -20.95 8.26 20.09
CA ALA A 32 -21.95 8.27 21.15
C ALA A 32 -21.72 7.13 22.15
N TYR A 33 -21.31 5.95 21.68
CA TYR A 33 -20.91 4.84 22.55
C TYR A 33 -19.68 5.20 23.41
N LYS A 34 -18.64 5.80 22.81
CA LYS A 34 -17.45 6.28 23.55
C LYS A 34 -17.79 7.36 24.57
N GLN A 35 -18.86 8.10 24.35
CA GLN A 35 -19.39 9.10 25.27
C GLN A 35 -20.29 8.49 26.36
N GLY A 36 -20.51 7.17 26.35
CA GLY A 36 -21.15 6.43 27.42
C GLY A 36 -22.57 5.94 27.13
N LEU A 37 -23.09 6.09 25.91
CA LEU A 37 -24.39 5.53 25.54
C LEU A 37 -24.29 4.01 25.36
N SER A 38 -25.27 3.28 25.89
CA SER A 38 -25.42 1.84 25.66
C SER A 38 -26.00 1.53 24.27
N LYS A 39 -25.81 0.30 23.78
CA LYS A 39 -26.37 -0.14 22.49
C LYS A 39 -27.91 0.04 22.40
N ALA A 40 -28.61 -0.17 23.52
CA ALA A 40 -30.04 0.06 23.62
C ALA A 40 -30.40 1.55 23.45
N GLU A 41 -29.65 2.44 24.10
CA GLU A 41 -29.86 3.89 23.96
C GLU A 41 -29.55 4.38 22.54
N LEU A 42 -28.56 3.79 21.86
CA LEU A 42 -28.23 4.13 20.46
C LEU A 42 -29.35 3.76 19.49
N THR A 43 -30.01 2.61 19.73
CA THR A 43 -31.20 2.17 18.99
C THR A 43 -32.30 3.22 19.10
N ASP A 44 -32.60 3.66 20.33
CA ASP A 44 -33.66 4.63 20.60
C ASP A 44 -33.34 6.05 20.08
N TRP A 45 -32.11 6.53 20.27
CA TRP A 45 -31.70 7.88 19.90
C TRP A 45 -31.59 8.09 18.39
N TYR A 46 -31.03 7.12 17.68
CA TYR A 46 -30.79 7.24 16.25
C TYR A 46 -31.85 6.54 15.40
N GLY A 47 -32.77 5.80 16.02
CA GLY A 47 -33.87 5.11 15.34
C GLY A 47 -33.41 3.92 14.49
N PHE A 48 -32.26 3.33 14.79
CA PHE A 48 -31.77 2.14 14.11
C PHE A 48 -32.39 0.88 14.73
N PRO A 49 -32.67 -0.18 13.94
CA PRO A 49 -33.09 -1.46 14.50
C PRO A 49 -31.99 -2.07 15.40
N ALA A 50 -32.37 -2.66 16.54
CA ALA A 50 -31.41 -3.29 17.45
C ALA A 50 -30.47 -4.32 16.78
N PRO A 51 -30.94 -5.19 15.86
CA PRO A 51 -30.04 -6.10 15.13
C PRO A 51 -28.97 -5.39 14.31
N THR A 52 -29.31 -4.23 13.72
CA THR A 52 -28.37 -3.42 12.94
C THR A 52 -27.30 -2.81 13.84
N VAL A 53 -27.69 -2.33 15.03
CA VAL A 53 -26.74 -1.81 16.00
C VAL A 53 -25.82 -2.93 16.47
N GLU A 54 -26.34 -4.11 16.81
CA GLU A 54 -25.49 -5.24 17.22
C GLU A 54 -24.48 -5.65 16.14
N GLU A 55 -24.91 -5.77 14.88
CA GLU A 55 -24.04 -6.05 13.73
C GLU A 55 -22.92 -5.02 13.60
N TRP A 56 -23.23 -3.72 13.75
CA TRP A 56 -22.20 -2.68 13.70
C TRP A 56 -21.16 -2.82 14.83
N PHE A 57 -21.58 -3.26 16.02
CA PHE A 57 -20.64 -3.49 17.11
C PHE A 57 -19.79 -4.76 16.90
N GLU A 58 -20.35 -5.82 16.32
CA GLU A 58 -19.56 -6.98 15.89
C GLU A 58 -18.49 -6.57 14.86
N GLU A 59 -18.83 -5.67 13.93
CA GLU A 59 -17.88 -5.09 13.00
C GLU A 59 -16.83 -4.22 13.72
N PHE A 60 -17.24 -3.35 14.65
CA PHE A 60 -16.34 -2.49 15.43
C PHE A 60 -15.34 -3.24 16.31
N GLU A 61 -15.70 -4.45 16.75
CA GLU A 61 -14.83 -5.36 17.50
C GLU A 61 -13.84 -6.08 16.56
N SER A 62 -14.28 -6.40 15.34
CA SER A 62 -13.51 -7.23 14.39
C SER A 62 -12.62 -6.42 13.45
N ASN A 63 -12.99 -5.18 13.16
CA ASN A 63 -12.35 -4.32 12.17
C ASN A 63 -12.02 -2.95 12.77
N SER A 64 -11.08 -2.26 12.13
CA SER A 64 -10.84 -0.86 12.45
C SER A 64 -11.93 0.07 11.94
N ILE A 65 -12.07 1.21 12.60
CA ILE A 65 -13.04 2.23 12.18
C ILE A 65 -12.77 2.74 10.77
N ASP A 66 -11.48 2.91 10.42
CA ASP A 66 -11.09 3.30 9.06
C ASP A 66 -11.51 2.24 8.04
N GLU A 67 -11.32 0.95 8.36
CA GLU A 67 -11.74 -0.15 7.48
C GLU A 67 -13.24 -0.14 7.20
N ILE A 68 -14.03 0.06 8.24
CA ILE A 68 -15.49 0.10 8.17
C ILE A 68 -15.97 1.29 7.33
N VAL A 69 -15.38 2.48 7.53
CA VAL A 69 -15.74 3.71 6.81
C VAL A 69 -15.40 3.60 5.33
N ASP A 70 -14.18 3.18 5.02
CA ASP A 70 -13.70 3.11 3.64
C ASP A 70 -14.45 2.03 2.84
N GLU A 71 -14.88 0.92 3.47
CA GLU A 71 -15.73 -0.08 2.83
C GLU A 71 -17.10 0.49 2.44
N ILE A 72 -17.76 1.21 3.35
CA ILE A 72 -19.06 1.85 3.06
C ILE A 72 -18.93 2.85 1.90
N GLU A 73 -17.91 3.69 1.93
CA GLU A 73 -17.72 4.73 0.90
C GLU A 73 -17.50 4.10 -0.48
N ARG A 74 -16.86 2.93 -0.59
CA ARG A 74 -16.76 2.20 -1.86
C ARG A 74 -18.10 1.78 -2.43
N PHE A 75 -19.05 1.39 -1.58
CA PHE A 75 -20.37 0.94 -2.03
C PHE A 75 -21.32 2.11 -2.32
N GLU A 76 -21.30 3.18 -1.52
CA GLU A 76 -22.22 4.32 -1.72
C GLU A 76 -21.73 5.33 -2.77
N LEU A 77 -20.41 5.41 -3.05
CA LEU A 77 -19.82 6.38 -3.98
C LEU A 77 -19.06 5.70 -5.13
N PRO A 78 -19.76 4.97 -6.03
CA PRO A 78 -19.11 4.28 -7.15
C PRO A 78 -18.45 5.26 -8.13
N GLY A 79 -17.18 5.03 -8.46
CA GLY A 79 -16.42 5.79 -9.48
C GLY A 79 -15.49 6.89 -8.94
N ARG A 80 -15.31 7.00 -7.63
CA ARG A 80 -14.30 7.88 -7.01
C ARG A 80 -13.15 7.02 -6.45
N SER A 81 -11.91 7.49 -6.54
CA SER A 81 -10.76 6.85 -5.89
C SER A 81 -10.91 6.92 -4.37
N VAL A 82 -11.62 5.95 -3.78
CA VAL A 82 -11.57 5.72 -2.34
C VAL A 82 -10.14 5.32 -2.01
N LYS A 83 -9.55 5.89 -0.95
CA LYS A 83 -8.23 5.46 -0.48
C LYS A 83 -8.30 3.94 -0.25
N PRO A 84 -7.44 3.13 -0.88
CA PRO A 84 -7.43 1.72 -0.58
C PRO A 84 -7.13 1.53 0.90
N LEU A 85 -7.92 0.69 1.56
CA LEU A 85 -7.60 0.18 2.89
C LEU A 85 -6.41 -0.73 2.73
N VAL A 86 -5.26 -0.11 2.84
CA VAL A 86 -3.97 -0.77 2.82
C VAL A 86 -3.80 -1.36 4.21
N ARG A 87 -4.30 -2.58 4.42
CA ARG A 87 -3.98 -3.35 5.61
C ARG A 87 -2.47 -3.59 5.62
N GLN A 88 -1.69 -2.73 6.25
CA GLN A 88 -0.25 -2.96 6.32
C GLN A 88 0.01 -4.16 7.25
N PRO A 89 0.57 -5.25 6.71
CA PRO A 89 0.95 -6.38 7.55
C PRO A 89 1.99 -5.90 8.58
N ASN A 90 2.08 -6.59 9.73
CA ASN A 90 3.13 -6.29 10.71
C ASN A 90 4.53 -6.44 10.09
N ARG A 91 4.66 -7.36 9.14
CA ARG A 91 5.85 -7.61 8.33
C ARG A 91 5.42 -8.16 6.97
N SER A 92 6.09 -7.77 5.89
CA SER A 92 5.89 -8.36 4.56
C SER A 92 7.17 -9.06 4.10
N ARG A 93 7.02 -10.18 3.39
CA ARG A 93 8.13 -10.87 2.73
C ARG A 93 8.24 -10.40 1.30
N LEU A 94 9.29 -9.64 1.02
CA LEU A 94 9.65 -9.21 -0.32
C LEU A 94 10.50 -10.29 -1.00
N THR A 95 10.11 -10.74 -2.19
CA THR A 95 10.95 -11.47 -3.13
C THR A 95 11.33 -10.52 -4.26
N TYR A 96 12.60 -10.46 -4.61
CA TYR A 96 13.09 -9.59 -5.67
C TYR A 96 13.95 -10.33 -6.67
N LEU A 97 13.96 -9.83 -7.91
CA LEU A 97 14.83 -10.27 -8.99
C LEU A 97 15.32 -9.06 -9.79
N ASN A 98 16.61 -9.05 -10.14
CA ASN A 98 17.21 -8.04 -11.02
C ASN A 98 16.74 -8.27 -12.46
N TYR A 99 16.23 -7.24 -13.11
CA TYR A 99 15.86 -7.30 -14.51
C TYR A 99 17.03 -7.70 -15.43
N GLU A 100 18.26 -7.29 -15.12
CA GLU A 100 19.45 -7.65 -15.91
C GLU A 100 19.67 -9.17 -15.93
N VAL A 101 19.35 -9.88 -14.84
CA VAL A 101 19.41 -11.36 -14.82
C VAL A 101 18.39 -11.99 -15.77
N ILE A 102 17.17 -11.44 -15.84
CA ILE A 102 16.13 -11.94 -16.76
C ILE A 102 16.66 -11.86 -18.20
N GLN A 103 17.29 -10.75 -18.56
CA GLN A 103 17.88 -10.55 -19.89
C GLN A 103 19.05 -11.50 -20.15
N ASP A 104 19.98 -11.62 -19.19
CA ASP A 104 21.17 -12.46 -19.33
C ASP A 104 20.83 -13.94 -19.43
N GLN A 105 19.78 -14.38 -18.73
CA GLN A 105 19.28 -15.76 -18.78
C GLN A 105 18.33 -16.01 -19.97
N GLY A 106 17.90 -14.95 -20.67
CA GLY A 106 16.90 -15.04 -21.74
C GLY A 106 15.52 -15.52 -21.25
N TRP A 107 15.16 -15.21 -20.01
CA TRP A 107 13.84 -15.51 -19.46
C TRP A 107 12.81 -14.48 -19.90
N ASP A 108 11.53 -14.86 -19.84
CA ASP A 108 10.45 -13.91 -20.01
C ASP A 108 10.07 -13.31 -18.65
N ILE A 109 9.88 -11.99 -18.58
CA ILE A 109 9.39 -11.34 -17.36
C ILE A 109 7.97 -11.81 -17.01
N ASP A 110 7.21 -12.23 -18.02
CA ASP A 110 5.84 -12.69 -17.87
C ASP A 110 5.76 -14.17 -17.43
N ASP A 111 6.87 -14.91 -17.39
CA ASP A 111 6.92 -16.28 -16.89
C ASP A 111 6.31 -16.40 -15.47
N ASP A 112 5.34 -17.31 -15.30
CA ASP A 112 4.70 -17.57 -14.00
C ASP A 112 5.67 -18.18 -12.98
N ASP A 113 6.66 -18.93 -13.46
CA ASP A 113 7.69 -19.62 -12.67
C ASP A 113 9.00 -18.81 -12.55
N LEU A 114 8.99 -17.52 -12.90
CA LEU A 114 10.20 -16.69 -12.97
C LEU A 114 11.01 -16.68 -11.66
N PHE A 115 10.34 -16.51 -10.51
CA PHE A 115 11.02 -16.53 -9.21
C PHE A 115 11.48 -17.93 -8.80
N GLU A 116 10.90 -18.99 -9.35
CA GLU A 116 11.35 -20.38 -9.14
C GLU A 116 12.61 -20.66 -9.97
N LYS A 117 12.62 -20.25 -11.25
CA LYS A 117 13.80 -20.25 -12.12
C LYS A 117 14.97 -19.52 -11.48
N ALA A 118 14.72 -18.30 -10.99
CA ALA A 118 15.73 -17.50 -10.29
C ALA A 118 16.26 -18.18 -9.03
N SER A 119 15.39 -18.83 -8.25
CA SER A 119 15.81 -19.59 -7.06
C SER A 119 16.72 -20.77 -7.38
N ALA A 120 16.58 -21.37 -8.56
CA ALA A 120 17.39 -22.51 -9.00
C ALA A 120 18.71 -22.11 -9.68
N ALA A 121 18.83 -20.86 -10.13
CA ALA A 121 19.94 -20.38 -10.95
C ALA A 121 21.21 -19.98 -10.19
N HIS A 122 21.25 -20.12 -8.85
CA HIS A 122 22.42 -19.80 -8.01
C HIS A 122 22.95 -18.37 -8.23
N LEU A 123 22.04 -17.40 -8.24
CA LEU A 123 22.33 -15.99 -8.47
C LEU A 123 22.97 -15.32 -7.25
N ASP A 124 23.66 -14.21 -7.47
CA ASP A 124 24.17 -13.37 -6.39
C ASP A 124 23.02 -12.84 -5.53
N SER A 125 23.25 -12.71 -4.22
CA SER A 125 22.20 -12.31 -3.28
C SER A 125 21.68 -10.88 -3.49
N GLU A 126 22.46 -10.03 -4.18
CA GLU A 126 22.00 -8.70 -4.58
C GLU A 126 21.00 -8.79 -5.76
N ASP A 127 21.17 -9.79 -6.63
CA ASP A 127 20.36 -9.96 -7.85
C ASP A 127 19.08 -10.76 -7.65
N TYR A 128 19.07 -11.69 -6.69
CA TYR A 128 17.86 -12.41 -6.31
C TYR A 128 17.87 -12.73 -4.83
N GLY A 129 16.72 -12.56 -4.18
CA GLY A 129 16.61 -12.92 -2.78
C GLY A 129 15.24 -12.64 -2.17
N ARG A 130 15.18 -12.90 -0.86
CA ARG A 130 13.99 -12.65 -0.04
C ARG A 130 14.38 -11.90 1.21
N ILE A 131 13.69 -10.79 1.47
CA ILE A 131 13.92 -9.96 2.65
C ILE A 131 12.60 -9.66 3.35
N VAL A 132 12.68 -9.18 4.58
CA VAL A 132 11.53 -8.75 5.37
C VAL A 132 11.47 -7.23 5.32
N VAL A 133 10.30 -6.70 4.98
CA VAL A 133 9.95 -5.28 5.11
C VAL A 133 9.11 -5.13 6.36
N GLU A 134 9.57 -4.33 7.31
CA GLU A 134 8.86 -4.08 8.56
C GLU A 134 7.69 -3.12 8.33
N ARG A 135 6.70 -3.11 9.23
CA ARG A 135 5.57 -2.16 9.16
C ARG A 135 6.06 -0.71 9.07
N GLY A 136 5.55 0.03 8.10
CA GLY A 136 5.90 1.43 7.87
C GLY A 136 7.28 1.67 7.24
N GLU A 137 8.07 0.62 7.03
CA GLU A 137 9.34 0.68 6.30
C GLU A 137 9.06 0.69 4.79
N SER A 138 9.71 1.57 4.04
CA SER A 138 9.67 1.51 2.58
C SER A 138 10.49 0.33 2.06
N ILE A 139 10.15 -0.16 0.87
CA ILE A 139 10.91 -1.25 0.25
C ILE A 139 12.39 -0.87 0.06
N LEU A 140 12.67 0.39 -0.32
CA LEU A 140 14.05 0.85 -0.48
C LEU A 140 14.82 0.83 0.84
N GLU A 141 14.22 1.27 1.96
CA GLU A 141 14.85 1.20 3.28
C GLU A 141 15.15 -0.24 3.72
N ALA A 142 14.20 -1.17 3.48
CA ALA A 142 14.40 -2.59 3.78
C ALA A 142 15.56 -3.21 3.00
N VAL A 143 15.73 -2.81 1.74
CA VAL A 143 16.84 -3.22 0.86
C VAL A 143 18.16 -2.61 1.33
N GLU A 144 18.20 -1.30 1.63
CA GLU A 144 19.39 -0.61 2.14
C GLU A 144 19.86 -1.18 3.47
N ARG A 145 18.93 -1.61 4.34
CA ARG A 145 19.24 -2.32 5.60
C ARG A 145 19.96 -3.64 5.38
N ARG A 146 19.84 -4.26 4.20
CA ARG A 146 20.62 -5.45 3.80
C ARG A 146 21.96 -5.11 3.14
N GLY A 147 22.26 -3.83 2.92
CA GLY A 147 23.49 -3.36 2.31
C GLY A 147 23.49 -3.36 0.78
N TYR A 148 22.33 -3.58 0.15
CA TYR A 148 22.20 -3.56 -1.32
C TYR A 148 21.97 -2.13 -1.83
N ASN A 149 22.47 -1.85 -3.03
CA ASN A 149 22.42 -0.49 -3.60
C ASN A 149 21.48 -0.43 -4.80
N TRP A 150 20.18 -0.37 -4.53
CA TRP A 150 19.20 -0.22 -5.60
C TRP A 150 19.16 1.20 -6.17
N PRO A 151 18.80 1.39 -7.45
CA PRO A 151 18.69 2.72 -8.05
C PRO A 151 17.68 3.62 -7.34
N TYR A 152 18.04 4.86 -7.03
CA TYR A 152 17.12 5.90 -6.53
C TYR A 152 17.66 7.31 -6.83
N ALA A 153 16.85 8.35 -6.57
CA ALA A 153 17.31 9.75 -6.59
C ALA A 153 16.59 10.65 -5.58
N CYS A 154 15.28 10.92 -5.76
CA CYS A 154 14.59 11.94 -4.96
C CYS A 154 14.15 11.49 -3.56
N ARG A 155 13.91 10.19 -3.36
CA ARG A 155 13.35 9.60 -2.12
C ARG A 155 12.00 10.17 -1.65
N GLY A 156 11.26 10.83 -2.54
CA GLY A 156 9.99 11.49 -2.20
C GLY A 156 8.89 11.28 -3.24
N GLY A 157 8.97 10.24 -4.07
CA GLY A 157 7.93 9.95 -5.07
C GLY A 157 7.82 10.98 -6.22
N ALA A 158 8.85 11.82 -6.41
CA ALA A 158 8.92 12.86 -7.43
C ALA A 158 9.82 12.48 -8.64
N CYS A 159 10.36 11.26 -8.66
CA CYS A 159 11.11 10.71 -9.79
C CYS A 159 10.87 9.19 -9.90
N SER A 160 11.18 8.61 -11.05
CA SER A 160 11.01 7.17 -11.32
C SER A 160 12.31 6.36 -11.21
N ASN A 161 13.42 6.92 -10.72
CA ASN A 161 14.70 6.18 -10.64
C ASN A 161 14.64 4.93 -9.76
N CYS A 162 13.74 4.91 -8.78
CA CYS A 162 13.48 3.77 -7.90
C CYS A 162 12.31 2.89 -8.36
N ALA A 163 11.89 3.06 -9.62
CA ALA A 163 10.79 2.30 -10.19
C ALA A 163 11.15 0.83 -10.33
N VAL A 164 10.15 -0.01 -10.04
CA VAL A 164 10.19 -1.46 -10.13
C VAL A 164 8.90 -1.95 -10.78
N TYR A 165 8.93 -3.18 -11.27
CA TYR A 165 7.75 -3.87 -11.78
C TYR A 165 7.21 -4.84 -10.72
N LEU A 166 5.93 -4.71 -10.39
CA LEU A 166 5.22 -5.55 -9.45
C LEU A 166 4.71 -6.81 -10.16
N LYS A 167 5.18 -7.98 -9.73
CA LYS A 167 4.76 -9.29 -10.26
C LYS A 167 3.71 -9.96 -9.37
N ASP A 168 3.79 -9.78 -8.05
CA ASP A 168 2.86 -10.39 -7.09
C ASP A 168 2.69 -9.50 -5.85
N GLY A 169 1.51 -9.59 -5.24
CA GLY A 169 1.10 -8.79 -4.08
C GLY A 169 0.72 -7.35 -4.43
N GLU A 170 0.71 -6.48 -3.41
CA GLU A 170 0.35 -5.08 -3.57
C GLU A 170 1.27 -4.15 -2.77
N ILE A 171 1.49 -2.94 -3.31
CA ILE A 171 2.33 -1.89 -2.73
C ILE A 171 1.56 -0.57 -2.78
N ALA A 172 1.42 0.08 -1.62
CA ALA A 172 0.93 1.44 -1.53
C ALA A 172 2.08 2.43 -1.70
N MET A 173 1.81 3.55 -2.37
CA MET A 173 2.79 4.61 -2.63
C MET A 173 2.27 5.97 -2.14
N PRO A 174 2.15 6.18 -0.82
CA PRO A 174 1.63 7.44 -0.27
C PRO A 174 2.41 8.64 -0.81
N GLY A 175 1.67 9.63 -1.33
CA GLY A 175 2.24 10.91 -1.77
C GLY A 175 3.04 10.89 -3.08
N GLN A 176 3.07 9.77 -3.82
CA GLN A 176 3.69 9.75 -5.15
C GLN A 176 2.89 10.64 -6.13
N GLN A 177 3.57 11.38 -7.00
CA GLN A 177 2.92 12.20 -8.04
C GLN A 177 3.53 12.04 -9.44
N ILE A 178 4.48 11.12 -9.60
CA ILE A 178 5.27 10.99 -10.84
C ILE A 178 4.78 9.89 -11.76
N LEU A 179 4.23 8.80 -11.23
CA LEU A 179 3.71 7.71 -12.03
C LEU A 179 2.28 8.03 -12.46
N PRO A 180 1.98 8.03 -13.76
CA PRO A 180 0.61 8.11 -14.25
C PRO A 180 -0.16 6.82 -13.93
N GLU A 181 -1.49 6.90 -13.96
CA GLU A 181 -2.38 5.80 -13.54
C GLU A 181 -2.19 4.54 -14.39
N ASP A 182 -2.02 4.68 -15.71
CA ASP A 182 -1.78 3.57 -16.63
C ASP A 182 -0.47 2.82 -16.33
N ALA A 183 0.59 3.52 -15.91
CA ALA A 183 1.83 2.88 -15.48
C ALA A 183 1.62 2.08 -14.18
N ILE A 184 0.81 2.59 -13.25
CA ILE A 184 0.46 1.91 -11.99
C ILE A 184 -0.38 0.65 -12.28
N GLU A 185 -1.37 0.74 -13.16
CA GLU A 185 -2.18 -0.40 -13.60
C GLU A 185 -1.33 -1.49 -14.26
N ARG A 186 -0.29 -1.08 -15.00
CA ARG A 186 0.70 -1.98 -15.61
C ARG A 186 1.77 -2.50 -14.64
N GLY A 187 1.65 -2.23 -13.35
CA GLY A 187 2.53 -2.78 -12.31
C GLY A 187 3.73 -1.92 -11.94
N ALA A 188 3.89 -0.68 -12.45
CA ALA A 188 4.95 0.20 -11.98
C ALA A 188 4.73 0.58 -10.51
N ARG A 189 5.78 0.44 -9.69
CA ARG A 189 5.79 0.89 -8.30
C ARG A 189 7.10 1.62 -7.98
N LEU A 190 7.10 2.49 -6.99
CA LEU A 190 8.27 3.22 -6.51
C LEU A 190 8.70 2.66 -5.16
N THR A 191 9.92 2.12 -5.08
CA THR A 191 10.39 1.50 -3.83
C THR A 191 10.71 2.51 -2.72
N CYS A 192 11.04 3.76 -3.07
CA CYS A 192 11.44 4.78 -2.08
C CYS A 192 10.29 5.34 -1.22
N VAL A 193 9.05 5.24 -1.71
CA VAL A 193 7.83 5.61 -0.97
C VAL A 193 6.87 4.43 -0.86
N GLY A 194 7.25 3.27 -1.43
CA GLY A 194 6.41 2.10 -1.55
C GLY A 194 6.44 1.26 -0.28
N VAL A 195 5.27 1.02 0.31
CA VAL A 195 5.09 0.15 1.47
C VAL A 195 4.21 -1.04 1.07
N PRO A 196 4.63 -2.29 1.33
CA PRO A 196 3.82 -3.48 1.08
C PRO A 196 2.50 -3.46 1.86
N VAL A 197 1.44 -3.95 1.21
CA VAL A 197 0.09 -4.02 1.80
C VAL A 197 -0.45 -5.45 1.86
N THR A 198 0.36 -6.38 1.35
CA THR A 198 0.15 -7.82 1.40
C THR A 198 1.31 -8.49 2.14
N ASP A 199 1.06 -9.68 2.72
CA ASP A 199 2.07 -10.46 3.45
C ASP A 199 3.27 -10.87 2.56
N HIS A 200 3.04 -10.93 1.25
CA HIS A 200 4.05 -11.27 0.25
C HIS A 200 3.98 -10.27 -0.91
N VAL A 201 5.16 -9.88 -1.38
CA VAL A 201 5.32 -9.02 -2.55
C VAL A 201 6.46 -9.57 -3.41
N GLY A 202 6.23 -9.69 -4.71
CA GLY A 202 7.22 -10.07 -5.71
C GLY A 202 7.49 -8.91 -6.65
N ILE A 203 8.74 -8.44 -6.74
CA ILE A 203 9.11 -7.34 -7.65
C ILE A 203 10.32 -7.66 -8.52
N ILE A 204 10.36 -7.03 -9.68
CA ILE A 204 11.52 -6.98 -10.56
C ILE A 204 12.13 -5.58 -10.45
N TYR A 205 13.34 -5.50 -9.92
CA TYR A 205 14.05 -4.24 -9.74
C TYR A 205 15.01 -3.96 -10.90
N ASN A 206 15.52 -2.73 -10.98
CA ASN A 206 16.45 -2.32 -12.03
C ASN A 206 15.90 -2.52 -13.45
N ALA A 207 14.57 -2.38 -13.59
CA ALA A 207 13.81 -2.51 -14.82
C ALA A 207 14.02 -1.32 -15.79
N LYS A 208 15.28 -1.01 -16.12
CA LYS A 208 15.70 0.10 -16.99
C LYS A 208 15.11 0.03 -18.40
N TYR A 209 14.76 -1.17 -18.86
CA TYR A 209 14.37 -1.44 -20.24
C TYR A 209 12.94 -1.94 -20.38
N ILE A 210 12.13 -1.83 -19.32
CA ILE A 210 10.69 -2.05 -19.48
C ILE A 210 10.12 -0.81 -20.17
N ASP A 211 9.60 -0.98 -21.38
CA ASP A 211 9.25 0.10 -22.33
C ASP A 211 8.51 1.28 -21.71
N PHE A 212 7.57 1.03 -20.78
CA PHE A 212 6.78 2.09 -20.17
C PHE A 212 7.41 2.75 -18.93
N LEU A 213 8.45 2.15 -18.36
CA LEU A 213 9.23 2.73 -17.28
C LEU A 213 10.35 3.62 -17.81
N ASP A 214 10.88 3.35 -19.00
CA ASP A 214 11.97 4.13 -19.60
C ASP A 214 11.55 5.57 -19.91
N GLU A 215 10.33 5.76 -20.44
CA GLU A 215 9.77 7.08 -20.78
C GLU A 215 9.63 8.03 -19.57
N LEU A 216 9.56 7.49 -18.35
CA LEU A 216 9.34 8.25 -17.13
C LEU A 216 10.64 8.65 -16.42
N ARG A 217 11.82 8.24 -16.91
CA ARG A 217 13.11 8.44 -16.21
C ARG A 217 13.66 9.84 -16.41
N LEU A 218 14.08 10.45 -15.29
CA LEU A 218 14.90 11.64 -15.35
C LEU A 218 16.30 11.27 -15.85
N PRO A 219 16.87 12.02 -16.82
CA PRO A 219 18.24 11.78 -17.24
C PRO A 219 19.19 11.95 -16.06
N ALA A 220 20.13 11.01 -15.92
CA ALA A 220 21.18 11.05 -14.91
C ALA A 220 22.27 12.08 -15.27
N THR A 221 21.90 13.31 -15.59
CA THR A 221 22.87 14.40 -15.71
C THR A 221 23.15 14.92 -14.30
N ARG A 222 24.29 14.52 -13.74
CA ARG A 222 24.96 15.28 -12.69
C ARG A 222 25.01 16.74 -13.15
N PHE A 223 24.46 17.66 -12.38
CA PHE A 223 24.79 19.08 -12.52
C PHE A 223 26.32 19.20 -12.39
N SER A 224 27.02 19.28 -13.51
CA SER A 224 28.42 19.67 -13.51
C SER A 224 28.47 21.05 -12.89
N LYS A 225 29.17 21.18 -11.76
CA LYS A 225 29.49 22.47 -11.15
C LYS A 225 29.92 23.44 -12.25
N SER A 226 29.15 24.50 -12.43
CA SER A 226 29.60 25.68 -13.17
C SER A 226 30.87 26.18 -12.49
N LEU A 227 31.95 26.24 -13.26
CA LEU A 227 33.17 26.99 -12.94
C LEU A 227 32.88 28.50 -12.94
#